data_AF-A0A3M1MW66-F1
#
_entry.id   AF-A0A3M1MW66-F1
#
_cell.length_a   1.000
_cell.length_b   1.000
_cell.length_c   1.000
_cell.angle_alpha   90.00
_cell.angle_beta   90.00
_cell.angle_gamma   90.00
#
_symmetry.space_group_name_H-M   'P 1'
#
loop_
_entity.id
_entity.type
_entity.pdbx_description
1 polymer ?
#
loop_
_entity_poly.entity_id
_entity_poly.type
_entity_poly.pdbx_seq_one_letter_code
_entity_poly.pdbx_strand_id
1 'polypeptide(L)' 'MMATASFDVARIRADFPILQREAHPGVPLVYLDSTATAQKPRQVIEAMDAFYRRMNANIHRGIHVLAEESTA' A
#
# COMPACT_ATOMS: atom_id res chain seq x y z
N MET A 1 -17.56 6.77 28.05
CA MET A 1 -16.20 7.29 27.81
C MET A 1 -15.56 6.39 26.76
N MET A 2 -15.45 6.82 25.50
CA MET A 2 -14.81 5.99 24.47
C MET A 2 -13.29 6.07 24.65
N ALA A 3 -12.64 4.91 24.74
CA ALA A 3 -11.19 4.83 24.77
C ALA A 3 -10.63 5.33 23.44
N THR A 4 -9.87 6.43 23.45
CA THR A 4 -9.03 6.81 22.32
C THR A 4 -7.95 5.75 22.16
N ALA A 5 -8.02 4.94 21.11
CA ALA A 5 -6.95 4.02 20.78
C ALA A 5 -5.63 4.81 20.67
N SER A 6 -4.60 4.40 21.40
CA SER A 6 -3.29 5.03 21.35
C SER A 6 -2.69 4.87 19.95
N PHE A 7 -2.10 5.95 19.42
CA PHE A 7 -1.44 5.94 18.12
C PHE A 7 -0.09 5.20 18.19
N ASP A 8 -0.08 3.93 17.78
CA ASP A 8 1.13 3.09 17.77
C ASP A 8 1.92 3.28 16.45
N VAL A 9 2.93 4.15 16.51
CA VAL A 9 3.83 4.45 15.39
C VAL A 9 4.65 3.24 14.96
N ALA A 10 5.06 2.37 15.89
CA ALA A 10 5.91 1.22 15.56
C ALA A 10 5.12 0.22 14.71
N ARG A 11 3.87 -0.06 15.10
CA ARG A 11 2.95 -0.90 14.32
C ARG A 11 2.67 -0.30 12.95
N ILE A 12 2.44 1.02 12.86
CA ILE A 12 2.19 1.70 11.58
C ILE A 12 3.43 1.60 10.67
N ARG A 13 4.64 1.88 11.18
CA ARG A 13 5.88 1.78 10.39
C ARG A 13 6.12 0.37 9.85
N ALA A 14 5.72 -0.67 10.59
CA ALA A 14 5.84 -2.06 10.15
C ALA A 14 4.99 -2.37 8.90
N ASP A 15 3.96 -1.58 8.61
CA ASP A 15 3.18 -1.72 7.38
C ASP A 15 3.86 -1.12 6.15
N PHE A 16 4.89 -0.29 6.28
CA PHE A 16 5.63 0.30 5.17
C PHE A 16 6.96 -0.44 4.96
N PRO A 17 7.01 -1.49 4.13
CA PRO A 17 8.18 -2.36 4.04
C PRO A 17 9.46 -1.62 3.64
N ILE A 18 9.35 -0.59 2.81
CA ILE A 18 10.52 0.21 2.38
C ILE A 18 11.24 0.90 3.56
N LEU A 19 10.55 1.17 4.68
CA LEU A 19 11.16 1.81 5.85
C LEU A 19 12.08 0.87 6.64
N GLN A 20 12.13 -0.42 6.30
CA GLN A 20 13.08 -1.39 6.85
C GLN A 20 14.41 -1.42 6.07
N ARG A 21 14.48 -0.73 4.92
CA ARG A 21 15.65 -0.71 4.05
C ARG A 21 16.73 0.22 4.61
N GLU A 22 17.99 -0.09 4.28
CA GLU A 22 19.11 0.83 4.39
C GLU A 22 19.26 1.72 3.14
N ALA A 23 19.47 3.03 3.35
CA ALA A 23 19.75 3.97 2.26
C ALA A 23 21.18 3.78 1.70
N HIS A 24 22.12 3.51 2.61
CA HIS A 24 23.51 3.13 2.36
C HIS A 24 23.89 2.02 3.33
N PRO A 25 24.96 1.24 3.09
CA PRO A 25 25.37 0.17 4.00
C PRO A 25 25.50 0.66 5.46
N GLY A 26 24.71 0.08 6.36
CA GLY A 26 24.65 0.43 7.78
C GLY A 26 23.90 1.72 8.12
N VAL A 27 23.27 2.39 7.15
CA VAL A 27 22.52 3.65 7.34
C VAL A 27 21.03 3.42 7.11
N PRO A 28 20.18 3.47 8.15
CA PRO A 28 18.75 3.25 8.00
C PRO A 28 18.11 4.36 7.16
N LEU A 29 17.09 4.00 6.37
CA LEU A 29 16.33 4.97 5.57
C LEU A 29 15.52 5.91 6.48
N VAL A 30 15.76 7.21 6.32
CA VAL A 30 14.92 8.29 6.88
C VAL A 30 14.35 9.11 5.73
N TYR A 31 13.10 8.85 5.37
CA TYR A 31 12.45 9.46 4.21
C TYR A 31 11.64 10.70 4.62
N LEU A 32 12.22 11.89 4.45
CA LEU A 32 11.60 13.19 4.79
C LEU A 32 11.10 13.98 3.58
N ASP A 33 10.75 13.29 2.49
CA ASP A 33 10.25 13.90 1.24
C ASP A 33 8.80 13.45 0.92
N SER A 34 8.02 13.19 1.96
CA SER A 34 6.64 12.68 1.80
C SER A 34 5.68 13.67 1.13
N THR A 35 6.03 14.96 1.10
CA THR A 35 5.27 16.00 0.39
C THR A 35 5.40 15.88 -1.12
N ALA A 36 6.53 15.36 -1.63
CA ALA A 36 6.67 15.05 -3.04
C ALA A 36 5.95 13.74 -3.39
N THR A 37 6.16 12.68 -2.60
CA THR A 37 5.41 11.43 -2.72
C THR A 37 5.47 10.60 -1.43
N ALA A 38 4.36 10.03 -0.99
CA ALA A 38 4.35 9.17 0.19
C ALA A 38 4.70 7.72 -0.15
N GLN A 39 5.39 7.04 0.79
CA GLN A 39 5.61 5.59 0.71
C GLN A 39 4.29 4.81 0.83
N LYS A 40 4.27 3.57 0.35
CA LYS A 40 3.05 2.75 0.30
C LYS A 40 3.07 1.68 1.39
N PRO A 41 1.97 1.50 2.14
CA PRO A 41 1.85 0.38 3.04
C PRO A 41 1.59 -0.91 2.26
N ARG A 42 1.87 -2.06 2.87
CA ARG A 42 1.74 -3.39 2.28
C ARG A 42 0.35 -3.65 1.70
N GLN A 43 -0.69 -3.20 2.38
CA GLN A 43 -2.09 -3.37 1.99
C GLN A 43 -2.37 -2.75 0.61
N VAL A 44 -1.77 -1.59 0.30
CA VAL A 44 -1.91 -0.95 -1.02
C VAL A 44 -1.17 -1.75 -2.09
N ILE A 45 0.03 -2.21 -1.77
CA ILE A 45 0.86 -3.02 -2.68
C ILE A 45 0.14 -4.33 -3.02
N GLU A 46 -0.36 -5.03 -2.01
CA GLU A 46 -1.07 -6.30 -2.14
C GLU A 46 -2.39 -6.15 -2.90
N ALA A 47 -3.14 -5.06 -2.69
CA ALA A 47 -4.34 -4.79 -3.47
C ALA A 47 -4.03 -4.58 -4.96
N MET A 48 -2.99 -3.80 -5.27
CA MET A 48 -2.54 -3.62 -6.66
C MET A 48 -2.06 -4.93 -7.28
N ASP A 49 -1.23 -5.69 -6.57
CA ASP A 49 -0.73 -7.00 -7.04
C ASP A 49 -1.87 -7.98 -7.27
N ALA A 50 -2.83 -8.05 -6.34
CA ALA A 50 -4.04 -8.87 -6.48
C ALA A 50 -4.85 -8.49 -7.71
N PHE A 51 -5.10 -7.19 -7.93
CA PHE A 51 -5.83 -6.68 -9.08
C PHE A 51 -5.15 -7.12 -10.39
N TYR A 52 -3.86 -6.85 -10.54
CA TYR A 52 -3.14 -7.16 -11.77
C TYR A 52 -2.98 -8.67 -12.01
N ARG A 53 -2.89 -9.49 -10.96
CA ARG A 53 -2.78 -10.94 -11.10
C ARG A 53 -4.09 -11.64 -11.41
N ARG A 54 -5.23 -11.10 -10.94
CA ARG A 54 -6.50 -11.86 -10.92
C ARG A 54 -7.65 -11.18 -11.63
N MET A 55 -7.67 -9.85 -11.65
CA MET A 55 -8.87 -9.09 -11.99
C MET A 55 -8.68 -8.15 -13.17
N ASN A 56 -7.48 -8.07 -13.77
CA ASN A 56 -7.18 -7.05 -14.78
C ASN A 56 -8.03 -7.19 -16.05
N ALA A 57 -8.95 -6.23 -16.25
CA ALA A 57 -9.68 -6.04 -17.49
C ALA A 57 -10.00 -4.56 -17.72
N ASN A 58 -10.49 -4.25 -18.92
CA ASN A 58 -11.01 -2.92 -19.21
C ASN A 58 -12.34 -2.72 -18.47
N ILE A 59 -12.44 -1.65 -17.68
CA ILE A 59 -13.64 -1.30 -16.91
C ILE A 59 -14.81 -0.84 -17.79
N HIS A 60 -14.55 -0.42 -19.04
CA HIS A 60 -15.58 0.07 -19.94
C HIS A 60 -16.25 -1.07 -20.72
N ARG A 61 -17.56 -1.27 -20.50
CA ARG A 61 -18.45 -2.12 -21.31
C ARG A 61 -18.07 -3.61 -21.39
N GLY A 62 -17.44 -4.17 -20.35
CA GLY A 62 -17.25 -5.62 -20.26
C GLY A 62 -18.45 -6.29 -19.61
N ILE A 63 -19.19 -7.10 -20.37
CA ILE A 63 -20.26 -7.99 -19.91
C ILE A 63 -19.72 -9.32 -19.33
N HIS A 64 -18.41 -9.37 -19.06
CA HIS A 64 -17.68 -10.57 -18.68
C HIS A 64 -17.06 -10.40 -17.29
N VAL A 65 -16.94 -11.52 -16.58
CA VAL A 65 -16.59 -11.60 -15.15
C VAL A 65 -15.41 -10.71 -14.74
N LEU A 66 -14.32 -10.70 -15.50
CA LEU A 66 -13.13 -9.91 -15.15
C LEU A 66 -13.37 -8.39 -15.21
N ALA A 67 -14.27 -7.91 -16.07
CA ALA A 67 -14.60 -6.49 -16.15
C ALA A 67 -15.49 -6.03 -14.98
N GLU A 68 -16.36 -6.92 -14.49
CA GLU A 68 -17.12 -6.69 -13.26
C GLU A 68 -16.18 -6.69 -12.04
N GLU A 69 -15.30 -7.68 -11.94
CA GLU A 69 -14.29 -7.77 -10.86
C GLU A 69 -13.27 -6.62 -10.89
N SER A 70 -13.00 -6.02 -12.07
CA SER A 70 -12.12 -4.85 -12.19
C SER A 70 -12.67 -3.56 -11.58
N THR A 71 -14.00 -3.47 -11.42
CA THR A 71 -14.70 -2.21 -11.08
C THR A 71 -15.21 -2.18 -9.62
N ALA A 72 -15.29 -3.34 -8.98
CA ALA A 72 -15.76 -3.51 -7.60
C ALA A 72 -14.75 -3.02 -6.55
#